data_AF-A0A537YJ19-F1
#
_entry.id   AF-A0A537YJ19-F1
#
_cell.length_a   1.000
_cell.length_b   1.000
_cell.length_c   1.000
_cell.angle_alpha   90.00
_cell.angle_beta   90.00
_cell.angle_gamma   90.00
#
_symmetry.space_group_name_H-M   'P 1'
#
loop_
_entity.id
_entity.type
_entity.pdbx_description
1 polymer ?
#
loop_
_entity_poly.entity_id
_entity_poly.type
_entity_poly.pdbx_seq_one_letter_code
_entity_poly.pdbx_strand_id
1 'polypeptide(L)'
;MYAGLADVTGPGVVVEMRDSLLRRSPTGDPNDLVIHQQDIQAVVNALWAGGAEAMSINGERLTSDSAVRCVGNTLLLHGSVYAPPYRISAIGDSGALSAVLASDPLVERFRVFVEDVHLGFTIRRAGSLTVPAFQGVVTATSARATT
;
A
#
# COMPACT_ATOMS: atom_id res chain seq x y z
N MET A 1 -20.81 1.43 2.14
CA MET A 1 -19.54 2.03 1.74
C MET A 1 -19.37 3.35 2.46
N TYR A 2 -18.35 3.49 3.31
CA TYR A 2 -17.97 4.78 3.89
C TYR A 2 -17.11 5.51 2.86
N ALA A 3 -17.43 6.77 2.55
CA ALA A 3 -16.75 7.58 1.53
C ALA A 3 -15.29 7.96 1.88
N GLY A 4 -14.64 7.22 2.78
CA GLY A 4 -13.31 7.54 3.32
C GLY A 4 -13.27 8.73 4.28
N LEU A 5 -14.41 9.37 4.56
CA LEU A 5 -14.49 10.68 5.26
C LEU A 5 -14.36 10.63 6.79
N ALA A 6 -14.13 9.46 7.36
CA ALA A 6 -13.91 9.30 8.79
C ALA A 6 -12.68 8.43 9.04
N ASP A 7 -12.04 8.69 10.18
CA ASP A 7 -10.97 7.85 10.71
C ASP A 7 -11.53 6.44 10.97
N VAL A 8 -10.71 5.44 10.67
CA VAL A 8 -11.04 4.04 10.93
C VAL A 8 -9.98 3.50 11.86
N THR A 9 -10.41 2.98 13.01
CA THR A 9 -9.52 2.34 14.00
C THR A 9 -9.93 0.90 14.21
N GLY A 10 -8.95 0.01 14.26
CA GLY A 10 -9.20 -1.42 14.38
C GLY A 10 -7.93 -2.26 14.27
N PRO A 11 -8.05 -3.59 14.35
CA PRO A 11 -6.94 -4.49 14.07
C PRO A 11 -6.55 -4.44 12.59
N GLY A 12 -5.37 -4.98 12.29
CA GLY A 12 -4.94 -5.15 10.90
C GLY A 12 -3.44 -5.34 10.77
N VAL A 13 -2.86 -4.81 9.68
CA VAL A 13 -1.45 -5.01 9.34
C VAL A 13 -0.78 -3.70 8.91
N VAL A 14 0.53 -3.63 9.15
CA VAL A 14 1.40 -2.60 8.59
C VAL A 14 2.44 -3.30 7.72
N VAL A 15 2.49 -2.91 6.45
CA VAL A 15 3.52 -3.34 5.50
C VAL A 15 4.50 -2.19 5.31
N GLU A 16 5.79 -2.46 5.49
CA GLU A 16 6.86 -1.49 5.20
C GLU A 16 7.70 -2.00 4.03
N MET A 17 7.84 -1.17 2.99
CA MET A 17 8.60 -1.44 1.78
C MET A 17 9.73 -0.42 1.64
N ARG A 18 10.95 -0.85 1.35
CA ARG A 18 12.13 0.02 1.25
C ARG A 18 13.00 -0.40 0.07
N ASP A 19 13.61 0.58 -0.58
CA ASP A 19 14.64 0.35 -1.60
C ASP A 19 15.84 -0.42 -1.03
N SER A 20 16.62 -0.97 -1.94
CA SER A 20 17.83 -1.71 -1.62
C SER A 20 18.91 -0.78 -1.08
N LEU A 21 19.72 -1.29 -0.15
CA LEU A 21 20.94 -0.62 0.31
C LEU A 21 22.16 -0.96 -0.56
N LEU A 22 22.01 -1.86 -1.54
CA LEU A 22 23.07 -2.17 -2.49
C LEU A 22 23.41 -0.94 -3.34
N ARG A 23 24.68 -0.82 -3.70
CA ARG A 23 25.15 0.26 -4.60
C ARG A 23 25.13 -0.12 -6.08
N ARG A 24 24.99 -1.42 -6.38
CA ARG A 24 25.01 -1.97 -7.74
C ARG A 24 24.11 -3.20 -7.79
N SER A 25 23.24 -3.26 -8.80
CA SER A 25 22.45 -4.46 -9.08
C SER A 25 23.33 -5.59 -9.60
N PRO A 26 23.07 -6.86 -9.25
CA PRO A 26 23.69 -8.02 -9.88
C PRO A 26 23.55 -8.05 -11.41
N THR A 27 22.45 -7.52 -11.96
CA THR A 27 22.21 -7.44 -13.41
C THR A 27 22.90 -6.23 -14.06
N GLY A 28 23.35 -5.27 -13.24
CA GLY A 28 23.84 -3.98 -13.68
C GLY A 28 22.77 -2.91 -13.90
N ASP A 29 21.47 -3.26 -13.87
CA ASP A 29 20.38 -2.29 -13.99
C ASP A 29 20.06 -1.65 -12.62
N PRO A 30 20.25 -0.33 -12.43
CA PRO A 30 19.90 0.33 -11.18
C PRO A 30 18.41 0.26 -10.82
N ASN A 31 17.53 0.03 -11.80
CA ASN A 31 16.09 -0.09 -11.55
C ASN A 31 15.76 -1.27 -10.64
N ASP A 32 16.54 -2.35 -10.65
CA ASP A 32 16.29 -3.49 -9.75
C ASP A 32 16.35 -3.11 -8.27
N LEU A 33 17.04 -2.02 -7.93
CA LEU A 33 17.29 -1.61 -6.56
C LEU A 33 16.18 -0.75 -5.94
N VAL A 34 15.15 -0.39 -6.71
CA VAL A 34 14.06 0.50 -6.26
C VAL A 34 12.71 -0.20 -6.24
N ILE A 35 11.86 0.22 -5.31
CA ILE A 35 10.45 -0.19 -5.29
C ILE A 35 9.69 0.50 -6.42
N HIS A 36 8.92 -0.27 -7.19
CA HIS A 36 8.14 0.24 -8.32
C HIS A 36 6.65 0.34 -8.00
N GLN A 37 5.93 1.06 -8.88
CA GLN A 37 4.47 1.22 -8.80
C GLN A 37 3.76 -0.13 -8.72
N GLN A 38 4.15 -1.09 -9.56
CA GLN A 38 3.48 -2.39 -9.61
C GLN A 38 3.61 -3.17 -8.29
N ASP A 39 4.70 -2.96 -7.53
CA ASP A 39 4.94 -3.66 -6.28
C ASP A 39 4.01 -3.13 -5.19
N ILE A 40 3.90 -1.80 -5.08
CA ILE A 40 2.96 -1.14 -4.18
C ILE A 40 1.52 -1.50 -4.55
N GLN A 41 1.20 -1.47 -5.85
CA GLN A 41 -0.14 -1.80 -6.35
C GLN A 41 -0.50 -3.26 -6.08
N ALA A 42 0.46 -4.20 -6.23
CA ALA A 42 0.25 -5.61 -5.89
C ALA A 42 -0.11 -5.77 -4.40
N VAL A 43 0.64 -5.13 -3.50
CA VAL A 43 0.37 -5.17 -2.06
C VAL A 43 -0.99 -4.57 -1.71
N VAL A 44 -1.33 -3.40 -2.28
CA VAL A 44 -2.64 -2.76 -2.07
C VAL A 44 -3.78 -3.64 -2.57
N ASN A 45 -3.65 -4.21 -3.76
CA ASN A 45 -4.68 -5.07 -4.34
C ASN A 45 -4.86 -6.36 -3.54
N ALA A 46 -3.76 -6.99 -3.11
CA ALA A 46 -3.81 -8.18 -2.25
C ALA A 46 -4.54 -7.88 -0.95
N LEU A 47 -4.25 -6.75 -0.31
CA LEU A 47 -4.92 -6.33 0.93
C LEU A 47 -6.43 -6.09 0.72
N TRP A 48 -6.84 -5.45 -0.38
CA TRP A 48 -8.26 -5.34 -0.73
C TRP A 48 -8.91 -6.72 -0.94
N ALA A 49 -8.25 -7.62 -1.67
CA ALA A 49 -8.73 -8.99 -1.89
C ALA A 49 -8.84 -9.79 -0.59
N GLY A 50 -7.96 -9.52 0.39
CA GLY A 50 -8.00 -10.11 1.74
C GLY A 50 -9.01 -9.48 2.68
N GLY A 51 -9.82 -8.52 2.21
CA GLY A 51 -10.89 -7.92 2.99
C GLY A 51 -10.47 -6.72 3.84
N ALA A 52 -9.44 -5.97 3.44
CA ALA A 52 -9.13 -4.70 4.09
C ALA A 52 -10.36 -3.76 4.03
N GLU A 53 -10.64 -3.07 5.14
CA GLU A 53 -11.78 -2.15 5.29
C GLU A 53 -11.36 -0.69 5.06
N ALA A 54 -10.11 -0.36 5.41
CA ALA A 54 -9.51 0.94 5.19
C ALA A 54 -8.00 0.78 5.03
N MET A 55 -7.40 1.62 4.17
CA MET A 55 -5.96 1.62 3.96
C MET A 55 -5.39 3.02 3.85
N SER A 56 -4.11 3.16 4.20
CA SER A 56 -3.32 4.35 3.88
C SER A 56 -1.92 3.99 3.41
N ILE A 57 -1.32 4.87 2.59
CA ILE A 57 0.11 4.84 2.26
C ILE A 57 0.74 6.08 2.86
N ASN A 58 1.71 5.91 3.76
CA ASN A 58 2.37 7.01 4.47
C ASN A 58 1.37 7.97 5.14
N GLY A 59 0.26 7.42 5.66
CA GLY A 59 -0.81 8.17 6.30
C GLY A 59 -1.85 8.76 5.34
N GLU A 60 -1.64 8.70 4.03
CA GLU A 60 -2.62 9.18 3.04
C GLU A 60 -3.67 8.11 2.76
N ARG A 61 -4.94 8.41 3.04
CA ARG A 61 -6.07 7.48 2.92
C ARG A 61 -6.28 7.06 1.47
N LEU A 62 -6.27 5.75 1.22
CA LEU A 62 -6.73 5.20 -0.05
C LEU A 62 -8.26 5.12 -0.09
N THR A 63 -8.82 5.51 -1.22
CA THR A 63 -10.24 5.40 -1.57
C THR A 63 -10.39 4.59 -2.86
N SER A 64 -11.63 4.32 -3.30
CA SER A 64 -11.89 3.64 -4.57
C SER A 64 -11.34 4.37 -5.79
N ASP A 65 -11.16 5.69 -5.69
CA ASP A 65 -10.67 6.54 -6.78
C ASP A 65 -9.17 6.87 -6.65
N SER A 66 -8.50 6.33 -5.63
CA SER A 66 -7.07 6.56 -5.43
C SER A 66 -6.26 5.89 -6.53
N ALA A 67 -5.54 6.70 -7.30
CA ALA A 67 -4.55 6.22 -8.26
C ALA A 67 -3.14 6.30 -7.67
N VAL A 68 -2.51 5.14 -7.50
CA VAL A 68 -1.10 4.98 -7.10
C VAL A 68 -0.24 5.12 -8.37
N ARG A 69 0.49 6.22 -8.51
CA ARG A 69 1.31 6.50 -9.71
C ARG A 69 2.77 6.71 -9.33
N CYS A 70 3.71 6.16 -10.10
CA CYS A 70 5.13 6.54 -9.93
C CYS A 70 5.47 7.81 -10.72
N VAL A 71 6.25 8.69 -10.10
CA VAL A 71 6.93 9.82 -10.73
C VAL A 71 8.40 9.77 -10.30
N GLY A 72 9.27 9.37 -11.24
CA GLY A 72 10.65 9.03 -10.92
C GLY A 72 10.71 7.87 -9.92
N ASN A 73 11.47 8.04 -8.85
CA ASN A 73 11.59 7.09 -7.73
C ASN A 73 10.60 7.36 -6.58
N THR A 74 9.62 8.25 -6.80
CA THR A 74 8.61 8.61 -5.79
C THR A 74 7.23 8.15 -6.21
N LEU A 75 6.38 7.92 -5.21
CA LEU A 75 4.97 7.67 -5.40
C LEU A 75 4.20 9.00 -5.39
N LEU A 76 3.45 9.27 -6.45
CA LEU A 76 2.43 10.31 -6.50
C LEU A 76 1.07 9.73 -6.06
N LEU A 77 0.52 10.29 -4.99
CA LEU A 77 -0.80 9.95 -4.46
C LEU A 77 -1.54 11.26 -4.13
N HIS A 78 -2.71 11.47 -4.73
CA HIS A 78 -3.53 12.68 -4.59
C HIS A 78 -2.78 14.01 -4.82
N GLY A 79 -1.79 14.01 -5.71
CA GLY A 79 -0.98 15.20 -6.02
C GLY A 79 0.24 15.38 -5.11
N SER A 80 0.38 14.57 -4.07
CA SER A 80 1.53 14.57 -3.16
C SER A 80 2.53 13.48 -3.53
N VAL A 81 3.82 13.78 -3.44
CA VAL A 81 4.91 12.83 -3.69
C VAL A 81 5.45 12.23 -2.40
N TYR A 82 5.68 10.92 -2.39
CA TYR A 82 6.17 10.15 -1.26
C TYR A 82 7.40 9.36 -1.68
N ALA A 83 8.45 9.41 -0.87
CA ALA A 83 9.65 8.60 -1.06
C ALA A 83 9.62 7.35 -0.16
N PRO A 84 10.39 6.30 -0.49
CA PRO A 84 10.61 5.18 0.40
C PRO A 84 11.22 5.63 1.76
N PRO A 85 10.97 4.91 2.87
CA PRO A 85 10.16 3.70 2.95
C PRO A 85 8.66 3.99 2.81
N TYR A 86 7.96 3.11 2.09
CA TYR A 86 6.51 3.14 1.95
C TYR A 86 5.88 2.31 3.06
N ARG A 87 5.01 2.95 3.84
CA ARG A 87 4.26 2.32 4.92
C ARG A 87 2.79 2.22 4.54
N ILE A 88 2.35 1.00 4.27
CA ILE A 88 0.96 0.68 3.97
C ILE A 88 0.31 0.19 5.26
N SER A 89 -0.68 0.93 5.78
CA SER A 89 -1.47 0.51 6.93
C SER A 89 -2.83 0.03 6.44
N ALA A 90 -3.27 -1.15 6.88
CA ALA A 90 -4.55 -1.73 6.49
C ALA A 90 -5.33 -2.23 7.70
N ILE A 91 -6.58 -1.78 7.81
CA ILE A 91 -7.55 -2.23 8.80
C ILE A 91 -8.27 -3.46 8.27
N GLY A 92 -8.42 -4.49 9.10
CA GLY A 92 -9.18 -5.71 8.78
C GLY A 92 -8.72 -6.88 9.66
N ASP A 93 -9.19 -8.10 9.36
CA ASP A 93 -8.71 -9.29 10.05
C ASP A 93 -7.21 -9.50 9.79
N SER A 94 -6.37 -9.28 10.81
CA SER A 94 -4.91 -9.36 10.67
C SER A 94 -4.44 -10.73 10.16
N GLY A 95 -5.18 -11.80 10.44
CA GLY A 95 -4.90 -13.15 10.00
C GLY A 95 -5.06 -13.29 8.49
N ALA A 96 -6.25 -12.95 7.98
CA ALA A 96 -6.60 -12.95 6.57
C ALA A 96 -5.71 -12.01 5.76
N LEU A 97 -5.46 -10.79 6.26
CA LEU A 97 -4.59 -9.82 5.59
C LEU A 97 -3.14 -10.32 5.50
N SER A 98 -2.62 -10.97 6.54
CA SER A 98 -1.28 -11.56 6.46
C SER A 98 -1.24 -12.77 5.54
N ALA A 99 -2.31 -13.58 5.53
CA ALA A 99 -2.40 -14.78 4.72
C ALA A 99 -2.47 -14.43 3.22
N VAL A 100 -3.28 -13.46 2.82
CA VAL A 100 -3.38 -13.03 1.42
C VAL A 100 -2.06 -12.45 0.92
N LEU A 101 -1.37 -11.65 1.75
CA LEU A 101 -0.04 -11.14 1.42
C LEU A 101 1.00 -12.26 1.32
N ALA A 102 0.76 -13.40 1.96
CA ALA A 102 1.66 -14.53 1.90
C ALA A 102 1.47 -15.38 0.64
N SER A 103 0.25 -15.42 0.08
CA SER A 103 -0.12 -16.28 -1.04
C SER A 103 -0.43 -15.55 -2.35
N ASP A 104 -0.41 -14.20 -2.36
CA ASP A 104 -0.66 -13.44 -3.58
C ASP A 104 0.51 -13.59 -4.57
N PRO A 105 0.27 -14.06 -5.81
CA PRO A 105 1.36 -14.35 -6.75
C PRO A 105 2.24 -13.15 -7.12
N LEU A 106 1.68 -11.93 -7.12
CA LEU A 106 2.45 -10.72 -7.44
C LEU A 106 3.30 -10.30 -6.24
N VAL A 107 2.77 -10.44 -5.02
CA VAL A 107 3.55 -10.20 -3.80
C VAL A 107 4.64 -11.26 -3.62
N GLU A 108 4.37 -12.53 -3.93
CA GLU A 108 5.38 -13.60 -3.95
C GLU A 108 6.50 -13.29 -4.97
N ARG A 109 6.12 -12.85 -6.18
CA ARG A 109 7.10 -12.45 -7.19
C ARG A 109 7.96 -11.28 -6.72
N PHE A 110 7.37 -10.28 -6.07
CA PHE A 110 8.09 -9.17 -5.49
C PHE A 110 9.08 -9.63 -4.39
N ARG A 111 8.71 -10.63 -3.57
CA ARG A 111 9.60 -11.18 -2.55
C ARG A 111 10.86 -11.84 -3.09
N VAL A 112 10.83 -12.36 -4.31
CA VAL A 112 12.06 -12.85 -4.97
C VAL A 112 13.07 -11.71 -5.11
N PHE A 113 12.64 -10.52 -5.52
CA PHE A 113 13.51 -9.34 -5.58
C PHE A 113 13.95 -8.85 -4.19
N VAL A 114 13.08 -8.97 -3.17
CA VAL A 114 13.46 -8.70 -1.77
C VAL A 114 14.68 -9.53 -1.36
N GLU A 115 14.73 -10.80 -1.77
CA GLU A 115 15.83 -11.69 -1.47
C GLU A 115 17.05 -11.42 -2.37
N ASP A 116 16.86 -11.34 -3.69
CA ASP A 116 17.94 -11.25 -4.68
C ASP A 116 18.72 -9.93 -4.61
N VAL A 117 18.02 -8.82 -4.33
CA VAL A 117 18.61 -7.48 -4.33
C VAL A 117 18.41 -6.75 -3.00
N HIS A 118 18.04 -7.44 -1.92
CA HIS A 118 17.94 -6.90 -0.57
C HIS A 118 17.01 -5.69 -0.44
N LEU A 119 15.87 -5.67 -1.16
CA LEU A 119 14.80 -4.72 -0.87
C LEU A 119 14.29 -4.96 0.56
N GLY A 120 13.84 -3.92 1.23
CA GLY A 120 13.16 -4.08 2.52
C GLY A 120 11.70 -4.43 2.31
N PHE A 121 11.24 -5.53 2.93
CA PHE A 121 9.81 -5.86 2.99
C PHE A 121 9.47 -6.49 4.34
N THR A 122 8.64 -5.82 5.14
CA THR A 122 8.20 -6.35 6.43
C THR A 122 6.69 -6.27 6.55
N ILE A 123 6.09 -7.28 7.17
CA ILE A 123 4.66 -7.32 7.49
C ILE A 123 4.54 -7.47 9.00
N ARG A 124 3.84 -6.54 9.64
CA ARG A 124 3.60 -6.57 11.08
C ARG A 124 2.11 -6.50 11.36
N ARG A 125 1.59 -7.48 12.10
CA ARG A 125 0.23 -7.42 12.65
C ARG A 125 0.17 -6.36 13.76
N ALA A 126 -0.94 -5.64 13.83
CA ALA A 126 -1.21 -4.68 14.90
C ALA A 126 -2.62 -4.93 15.45
N GLY A 127 -2.75 -5.01 16.77
CA GLY A 127 -4.05 -5.18 17.43
C GLY A 127 -4.92 -3.93 17.41
N SER A 128 -4.30 -2.76 17.21
CA SER A 128 -4.98 -1.50 16.95
C SER A 128 -4.07 -0.61 16.10
N LEU A 129 -4.65 -0.06 15.05
CA LEU A 129 -4.06 0.97 14.19
C LEU A 129 -5.19 1.94 13.78
N THR A 130 -4.82 3.16 13.42
CA THR A 130 -5.74 4.16 12.90
C THR A 130 -5.34 4.51 11.47
N VAL A 131 -6.29 4.39 10.56
CA VAL A 131 -6.21 4.92 9.19
C VAL A 131 -7.03 6.22 9.17
N PRO A 132 -6.42 7.37 8.82
CA PRO A 132 -7.13 8.64 8.89
C PRO A 132 -8.21 8.76 7.82
N ALA A 133 -9.11 9.72 8.03
CA ALA A 133 -10.06 10.18 7.02
C ALA A 133 -9.31 10.73 5.80
N PHE A 134 -9.90 10.53 4.62
CA PHE A 134 -9.47 11.14 3.38
C PHE A 134 -9.61 12.66 3.46
N GLN A 135 -8.53 13.37 3.16
CA GLN A 135 -8.45 14.84 3.24
C GLN A 135 -8.58 15.52 1.86
N GLY A 136 -8.73 14.75 0.78
CA GLY A 136 -8.89 15.29 -0.58
C GLY A 136 -10.33 15.64 -0.95
N VAL A 137 -10.50 16.26 -2.12
CA VAL A 137 -11.83 16.66 -2.62
C VAL A 137 -12.60 15.43 -3.10
N VAL A 138 -13.73 15.13 -2.48
CA VAL A 138 -14.69 14.13 -2.98
C VAL A 138 -15.62 14.81 -3.98
N THR A 139 -15.34 14.70 -5.28
CA THR A 139 -16.30 15.10 -6.32
C THR A 139 -17.37 14.02 -6.47
N ALA A 140 -18.45 14.11 -5.69
CA ALA A 140 -19.64 13.30 -5.90
C ALA A 140 -20.48 13.88 -7.05
N THR A 141 -20.22 13.45 -8.30
CA THR A 141 -21.08 13.81 -9.43
C THR A 141 -22.31 12.89 -9.43
N SER A 142 -23.34 13.32 -8.69
CA SER A 142 -24.66 12.67 -8.52
C SER A 142 -24.69 11.37 -7.68
N ALA A 143 -25.00 11.51 -6.39
CA ALA A 143 -25.62 10.45 -5.61
C ALA A 143 -27.05 10.90 -5.27
N ARG A 144 -28.05 10.31 -5.93
CA ARG A 144 -29.45 10.54 -5.58
C ARG A 144 -29.80 9.59 -4.44
N ALA A 145 -29.93 10.11 -3.23
CA ALA A 145 -30.46 9.34 -2.12
C ALA A 145 -31.92 8.98 -2.43
N THR A 146 -32.20 7.70 -2.63
CA THR A 146 -33.55 7.16 -2.59
C THR A 146 -33.87 6.82 -1.14
N THR A 147 -34.76 7.61 -0.54
CA THR A 147 -35.57 7.25 0.64
C THR A 147 -36.58 6.17 0.31
#